data_AF-A0A2A5V6A5-F1
#
_entry.id   AF-A0A2A5V6A5-F1
#
_cell.length_a   1.000
_cell.length_b   1.000
_cell.length_c   1.000
_cell.angle_alpha   90.00
_cell.angle_beta   90.00
_cell.angle_gamma   90.00
#
_symmetry.space_group_name_H-M   'P 1'
#
loop_
_entity.id
_entity.type
_entity.pdbx_description
1 polymer ?
#
loop_
_entity_poly.entity_id
_entity_poly.type
_entity_poly.pdbx_seq_one_letter_code
_entity_poly.pdbx_strand_id
1 'polypeptide(L)'
;MKKIFISFICLVFLKSCAKPEVVNVKQSNDYNLDCKGLEISVEEAQKFKKDANYAKSGTGGNVSRLLLFWPAWAQSLHNADKAIVAADNRIYHLKKIMKNKNCKNIKALNASTGENNLSSQDVAGQLRALRDLKESGDLTEDEFQKAKEKILK
;
A
#
# COMPACT_ATOMS: atom_id res chain seq x y z
N MET A 1 -38.99 -29.18 5.59
CA MET A 1 -38.93 -27.70 5.73
C MET A 1 -37.76 -27.20 6.57
N LYS A 2 -37.44 -27.79 7.74
CA LYS A 2 -36.28 -27.37 8.59
C LYS A 2 -34.91 -27.32 7.86
N LYS A 3 -34.63 -28.28 6.96
CA LYS A 3 -33.37 -28.35 6.19
C LYS A 3 -33.22 -27.23 5.14
N ILE A 4 -34.33 -26.75 4.58
CA ILE A 4 -34.35 -25.64 3.62
C ILE A 4 -34.10 -24.31 4.33
N PHE A 5 -34.63 -24.16 5.55
CA PHE A 5 -34.43 -22.97 6.37
C PHE A 5 -32.98 -22.79 6.83
N ILE A 6 -32.28 -23.90 7.16
CA ILE A 6 -30.85 -23.89 7.51
C ILE A 6 -29.97 -23.48 6.31
N SER A 7 -30.30 -23.97 5.11
CA SER A 7 -29.59 -23.61 3.87
C SER A 7 -29.72 -22.11 3.55
N PHE A 8 -30.91 -21.54 3.72
CA PHE A 8 -31.16 -20.12 3.46
C PHE A 8 -30.44 -19.20 4.46
N ILE A 9 -30.33 -19.62 5.73
CA ILE A 9 -29.58 -18.89 6.76
C ILE A 9 -28.08 -18.85 6.45
N CYS A 10 -27.48 -19.92 5.92
CA CYS A 10 -26.07 -19.93 5.52
C CYS A 10 -25.74 -18.95 4.39
N LEU A 11 -26.67 -18.70 3.46
CA LEU A 11 -26.48 -17.76 2.34
C LEU A 11 -26.42 -16.29 2.79
N VAL A 12 -27.08 -15.92 3.89
CA VAL A 12 -27.10 -14.55 4.40
C VAL A 12 -25.76 -14.16 5.02
N PHE A 13 -25.03 -15.12 5.63
CA PHE A 13 -23.73 -14.86 6.25
C PHE A 13 -22.58 -14.65 5.24
N LEU A 14 -22.78 -14.91 3.95
CA LEU A 14 -21.76 -14.72 2.90
C LEU A 14 -21.54 -13.25 2.50
N LYS A 15 -22.35 -12.31 3.01
CA LYS A 15 -22.30 -10.88 2.62
C LYS A 15 -21.31 -10.03 3.43
N SER A 16 -20.70 -10.56 4.50
CA SER A 16 -19.80 -9.78 5.38
C SER A 16 -18.34 -9.68 4.89
N CYS A 17 -18.10 -9.71 3.58
CA CYS A 17 -16.73 -9.54 3.07
C CYS A 17 -16.32 -8.06 3.17
N ALA A 18 -15.44 -7.75 4.12
CA ALA A 18 -14.83 -6.43 4.26
C ALA A 18 -14.04 -6.11 2.98
N LYS A 19 -14.50 -5.10 2.24
CA LYS A 19 -13.78 -4.56 1.07
C LYS A 19 -12.68 -3.62 1.58
N PRO A 20 -11.45 -3.68 1.04
CA PRO A 20 -10.40 -2.72 1.42
C PRO A 20 -10.87 -1.29 1.09
N GLU A 21 -10.76 -0.40 2.08
CA GLU A 21 -11.16 0.99 1.97
C GLU A 21 -10.09 1.81 1.26
N VAL A 22 -10.51 2.63 0.28
CA VAL A 22 -9.62 3.53 -0.44
C VAL A 22 -9.63 4.87 0.30
N VAL A 23 -8.53 5.16 0.99
CA VAL A 23 -8.38 6.40 1.78
C VAL A 23 -8.17 7.63 0.89
N ASN A 24 -8.62 8.79 1.38
CA ASN A 24 -8.34 10.06 0.73
C ASN A 24 -6.87 10.45 0.92
N VAL A 25 -6.18 10.75 -0.17
CA VAL A 25 -4.74 11.12 -0.17
C VAL A 25 -4.49 12.45 0.57
N LYS A 26 -5.43 13.40 0.45
CA LYS A 26 -5.36 14.72 1.07
C LYS A 26 -6.63 14.98 1.88
N GLN A 27 -6.49 15.48 3.10
CA GLN A 27 -7.60 15.95 3.92
C GLN A 27 -7.42 17.45 4.15
N SER A 28 -8.51 18.21 4.10
CA SER A 28 -8.46 19.68 4.19
C SER A 28 -7.80 20.20 5.48
N ASN A 29 -7.79 19.38 6.54
CA ASN A 29 -7.24 19.75 7.84
C ASN A 29 -5.75 19.37 8.03
N ASP A 30 -5.11 18.71 7.06
CA ASP A 30 -3.74 18.17 7.24
C ASP A 30 -2.71 19.24 7.58
N TYR A 31 -2.84 20.42 6.97
CA TYR A 31 -1.93 21.54 7.22
C TYR A 31 -2.11 22.16 8.60
N ASN A 32 -3.25 21.94 9.25
CA ASN A 32 -3.54 22.46 10.59
C ASN A 32 -3.07 21.51 11.70
N LEU A 33 -2.72 20.26 11.37
CA LEU A 33 -2.21 19.30 12.34
C LEU A 33 -0.82 19.71 12.86
N ASP A 34 -0.60 19.45 14.14
CA ASP A 34 0.72 19.52 14.75
C ASP A 34 1.54 18.26 14.43
N CYS A 35 2.82 18.24 14.82
CA CYS A 35 3.69 17.10 14.49
C CYS A 35 3.19 15.76 15.06
N LYS A 36 2.53 15.78 16.23
CA LYS A 36 1.95 14.59 16.85
C LYS A 36 0.71 14.11 16.10
N GLY A 37 -0.17 15.02 15.69
CA GLY A 37 -1.33 14.71 14.85
C GLY A 37 -0.91 14.12 13.50
N LEU A 38 0.13 14.67 12.88
CA LEU A 38 0.68 14.14 11.63
C LEU A 38 1.27 12.74 11.79
N GLU A 39 1.96 12.47 12.91
CA GLU A 39 2.48 11.13 13.24
C GLU A 39 1.34 10.11 13.38
N ILE A 40 0.28 10.45 14.10
CA ILE A 40 -0.92 9.60 14.24
C ILE A 40 -1.56 9.33 12.86
N SER A 41 -1.71 10.36 12.01
CA SER A 41 -2.27 10.19 10.67
C SER A 41 -1.39 9.33 9.76
N VAL A 42 -0.06 9.34 9.95
CA VAL A 42 0.85 8.43 9.24
C VAL A 42 0.66 7.00 9.71
N GLU A 43 0.55 6.76 11.03
CA GLU A 43 0.28 5.43 11.59
C GLU A 43 -1.06 4.87 11.13
N GLU A 44 -2.10 5.72 11.08
CA GLU A 44 -3.41 5.37 10.56
C GLU A 44 -3.35 4.95 9.08
N ALA A 45 -2.66 5.74 8.25
CA ALA A 45 -2.43 5.40 6.84
C ALA A 45 -1.62 4.11 6.67
N GLN A 46 -0.64 3.85 7.54
CA GLN A 46 0.11 2.59 7.57
C GLN A 46 -0.79 1.41 7.95
N LYS A 47 -1.73 1.58 8.88
CA LYS A 47 -2.70 0.54 9.25
C LYS A 47 -3.58 0.19 8.05
N PHE A 48 -4.12 1.18 7.33
CA PHE A 48 -4.90 0.94 6.10
C PHE A 48 -4.10 0.16 5.05
N LYS A 49 -2.81 0.49 4.87
CA LYS A 49 -1.91 -0.27 4.01
C LYS A 49 -1.75 -1.72 4.47
N LYS A 50 -1.58 -1.96 5.78
CA LYS A 50 -1.46 -3.32 6.34
C LYS A 50 -2.74 -4.11 6.12
N ASP A 51 -3.91 -3.52 6.35
CA ASP A 51 -5.21 -4.16 6.16
C ASP A 51 -5.45 -4.51 4.68
N ALA A 52 -5.08 -3.62 3.76
CA ALA A 52 -5.15 -3.90 2.32
C ALA A 52 -4.17 -5.01 1.89
N ASN A 53 -2.95 -5.02 2.42
CA ASN A 53 -1.99 -6.12 2.20
C ASN A 53 -2.49 -7.45 2.79
N TYR A 54 -3.15 -7.40 3.95
CA TYR A 54 -3.75 -8.57 4.56
C TYR A 54 -4.89 -9.14 3.69
N ALA A 55 -5.74 -8.28 3.13
CA ALA A 55 -6.77 -8.68 2.17
C ALA A 55 -6.20 -9.35 0.91
N LYS A 56 -4.96 -8.98 0.53
CA LYS A 56 -4.20 -9.60 -0.57
C LYS A 56 -3.60 -10.96 -0.17
N SER A 57 -3.23 -11.13 1.09
CA SER A 57 -2.51 -12.31 1.58
C SER A 57 -3.40 -13.56 1.61
N GLY A 58 -2.90 -14.70 1.11
CA GLY A 58 -3.61 -15.98 1.04
C GLY A 58 -3.75 -16.71 2.38
N THR A 59 -4.32 -16.08 3.42
CA THR A 59 -4.66 -16.79 4.67
C THR A 59 -5.65 -17.95 4.39
N GLY A 60 -5.86 -18.88 5.33
CA GLY A 60 -6.69 -20.09 5.09
C GLY A 60 -8.10 -19.80 4.53
N GLY A 61 -8.69 -18.64 4.86
CA GLY A 61 -9.96 -18.18 4.27
C GLY A 61 -9.85 -17.59 2.86
N ASN A 62 -8.65 -17.22 2.42
CA ASN A 62 -8.33 -16.70 1.09
C ASN A 62 -7.90 -17.79 0.11
N VAL A 63 -7.29 -18.91 0.56
CA VAL A 63 -7.01 -20.07 -0.31
C VAL A 63 -8.32 -20.70 -0.81
N SER A 64 -9.31 -20.90 0.07
CA SER A 64 -10.62 -21.42 -0.34
C SER A 64 -11.37 -20.46 -1.27
N ARG A 65 -11.21 -19.14 -1.09
CA ARG A 65 -11.78 -18.13 -2.01
C ARG A 65 -11.08 -18.11 -3.36
N LEU A 66 -9.76 -18.29 -3.39
CA LEU A 66 -9.01 -18.46 -4.62
C LEU A 66 -9.52 -19.69 -5.38
N LEU A 67 -9.68 -20.84 -4.72
CA LEU A 67 -10.12 -22.07 -5.39
C LEU A 67 -11.59 -22.03 -5.84
N LEU A 68 -12.49 -21.44 -5.05
CA LEU A 68 -13.93 -21.46 -5.32
C LEU A 68 -14.45 -20.23 -6.08
N PHE A 69 -13.75 -19.09 -6.01
CA PHE A 69 -14.23 -17.79 -6.51
C PHE A 69 -13.10 -16.92 -7.10
N TRP A 70 -12.18 -17.55 -7.85
CA TRP A 70 -10.99 -16.89 -8.40
C TRP A 70 -11.22 -15.55 -9.16
N PRO A 71 -12.30 -15.32 -9.95
CA PRO A 71 -12.48 -14.05 -10.65
C PRO A 71 -12.89 -12.92 -9.69
N ALA A 72 -13.75 -13.22 -8.70
CA ALA A 72 -14.14 -12.27 -7.66
C ALA A 72 -12.96 -11.94 -6.72
N TRP A 73 -12.07 -12.91 -6.50
CA TRP A 73 -10.82 -12.71 -5.77
C TRP A 73 -9.88 -11.77 -6.53
N ALA A 74 -9.71 -11.92 -7.85
CA ALA A 74 -8.92 -11.01 -8.68
C ALA A 74 -9.42 -9.55 -8.62
N GLN A 75 -10.74 -9.33 -8.63
CA GLN A 75 -11.31 -7.99 -8.44
C GLN A 75 -11.03 -7.44 -7.03
N SER A 76 -11.02 -8.30 -6.01
CA SER A 76 -10.69 -7.93 -4.64
C SER A 76 -9.21 -7.54 -4.51
N LEU A 77 -8.31 -8.23 -5.20
CA LEU A 77 -6.89 -7.86 -5.31
C LEU A 77 -6.71 -6.49 -5.96
N HIS A 78 -7.39 -6.22 -7.09
CA HIS A 78 -7.30 -4.91 -7.75
C HIS A 78 -7.79 -3.77 -6.84
N ASN A 79 -8.83 -4.02 -6.06
CA ASN A 79 -9.31 -3.05 -5.07
C ASN A 79 -8.30 -2.87 -3.92
N ALA A 80 -7.64 -3.94 -3.47
CA ALA A 80 -6.58 -3.88 -2.47
C ALA A 80 -5.35 -3.12 -2.98
N ASP A 81 -4.93 -3.34 -4.23
CA ASP A 81 -3.81 -2.62 -4.84
C ASP A 81 -4.11 -1.11 -4.94
N LYS A 82 -5.34 -0.74 -5.32
CA LYS A 82 -5.77 0.67 -5.28
C LYS A 82 -5.74 1.25 -3.88
N ALA A 83 -6.17 0.50 -2.87
CA ALA A 83 -6.13 0.93 -1.46
C ALA A 83 -4.70 1.10 -0.94
N ILE A 84 -3.78 0.20 -1.33
CA ILE A 84 -2.35 0.30 -0.99
C ILE A 84 -1.74 1.55 -1.60
N VAL A 85 -1.96 1.81 -2.89
CA VAL A 85 -1.44 3.01 -3.58
C VAL A 85 -2.03 4.29 -2.96
N ALA A 86 -3.31 4.31 -2.63
CA ALA A 86 -3.93 5.45 -1.96
C ALA A 86 -3.32 5.71 -0.58
N ALA A 87 -3.07 4.66 0.21
CA ALA A 87 -2.41 4.76 1.50
C ALA A 87 -0.96 5.24 1.39
N ASP A 88 -0.20 4.77 0.40
CA ASP A 88 1.18 5.22 0.16
C ASP A 88 1.24 6.70 -0.24
N ASN A 89 0.34 7.14 -1.13
CA ASN A 89 0.23 8.55 -1.50
C ASN A 89 -0.15 9.42 -0.30
N ARG A 90 -1.02 8.92 0.58
CA ARG A 90 -1.42 9.59 1.82
C ARG A 90 -0.22 9.76 2.77
N ILE A 91 0.53 8.70 3.01
CA ILE A 91 1.74 8.71 3.84
C ILE A 91 2.76 9.71 3.28
N TYR A 92 3.00 9.69 1.97
CA TYR A 92 3.90 10.63 1.31
C TYR A 92 3.47 12.09 1.50
N HIS A 93 2.18 12.37 1.31
CA HIS A 93 1.62 13.71 1.52
C HIS A 93 1.85 14.20 2.96
N LEU A 94 1.55 13.37 3.95
CA LEU A 94 1.76 13.69 5.37
C LEU A 94 3.24 13.92 5.70
N LYS A 95 4.13 13.03 5.23
CA LYS A 95 5.59 13.18 5.41
C LYS A 95 6.10 14.50 4.81
N LYS A 96 5.56 14.93 3.66
CA LYS A 96 5.89 16.23 3.05
C LYS A 96 5.48 17.40 3.97
N ILE A 97 4.29 17.36 4.57
CA ILE A 97 3.84 18.37 5.54
C ILE A 97 4.72 18.35 6.79
N MET A 98 5.03 17.17 7.32
CA MET A 98 5.92 17.02 8.49
C MET A 98 7.30 17.61 8.23
N LYS A 99 7.86 17.40 7.04
CA LYS A 99 9.15 17.99 6.63
C LYS A 99 9.06 19.51 6.59
N ASN A 100 8.00 20.06 6.00
CA ASN A 100 7.79 21.51 5.94
C ASN A 100 7.63 22.14 7.33
N LYS A 101 7.07 21.39 8.30
CA LYS A 101 6.92 21.80 9.70
C LYS A 101 8.13 21.49 10.60
N ASN A 102 9.22 20.96 10.04
CA ASN A 102 10.43 20.56 10.78
C ASN A 102 10.16 19.58 11.94
N CYS A 103 9.29 18.59 11.75
CA CYS A 103 9.02 17.58 12.76
C CYS A 103 10.25 16.67 13.01
N LYS A 104 10.58 16.42 14.29
CA LYS A 104 11.79 15.68 14.71
C LYS A 104 11.74 14.16 14.41
N ASN A 105 10.55 13.56 14.42
CA ASN A 105 10.36 12.09 14.38
C ASN A 105 10.32 11.47 12.96
N ILE A 106 10.54 12.25 11.89
CA ILE A 106 10.40 11.76 10.50
C ILE A 106 11.33 10.56 10.23
N LYS A 107 12.54 10.55 10.79
CA LYS A 107 13.51 9.45 10.59
C LYS A 107 13.05 8.13 11.24
N ALA A 108 12.43 8.18 12.41
CA ALA A 108 11.91 6.99 13.10
C ALA A 108 10.68 6.41 12.37
N LEU A 109 9.80 7.28 11.84
CA LEU A 109 8.62 6.88 11.05
C LEU A 109 8.98 6.29 9.68
N ASN A 110 10.10 6.71 9.11
CA ASN A 110 10.64 6.10 7.89
C ASN A 110 11.21 4.69 8.13
N ALA A 111 11.56 4.33 9.37
CA ALA A 111 12.02 2.99 9.72
C ALA A 111 10.86 2.02 10.03
N SER A 112 9.72 2.53 10.54
CA SER A 112 8.50 1.74 10.79
C SER A 112 7.62 1.56 9.55
N THR A 113 7.71 2.51 8.60
CA THR A 113 7.37 2.23 7.21
C THR A 113 8.45 1.26 6.74
N GLY A 114 8.13 0.03 6.39
CA GLY A 114 9.08 -0.84 5.71
C GLY A 114 9.43 -0.26 4.34
N GLU A 115 10.22 0.82 4.31
CA GLU A 115 10.94 1.31 3.13
C GLU A 115 12.13 0.37 2.88
N ASN A 116 11.83 -0.92 2.75
CA ASN A 116 12.45 -1.66 1.67
C ASN A 116 11.70 -1.19 0.43
N ASN A 117 12.36 -0.30 -0.31
CA ASN A 117 11.95 0.17 -1.62
C ASN A 117 11.24 -0.93 -2.40
N LEU A 118 10.08 -0.64 -2.99
CA LEU A 118 9.73 -1.02 -4.36
C LEU A 118 8.26 -0.62 -4.62
N SER A 119 8.05 0.67 -4.87
CA SER A 119 7.05 1.04 -5.86
C SER A 119 7.82 1.44 -7.10
N SER A 120 7.73 0.60 -8.13
CA SER A 120 8.31 0.81 -9.47
C SER A 120 7.68 2.02 -10.20
N GLN A 121 6.83 2.80 -9.51
CA GLN A 121 6.10 3.95 -10.06
C GLN A 121 6.65 5.32 -9.64
N ASP A 122 7.59 5.40 -8.68
CA ASP A 122 8.26 6.67 -8.33
C ASP A 122 9.68 6.73 -8.91
N VAL A 123 10.09 7.90 -9.40
CA VAL A 123 11.40 8.18 -10.01
C VAL A 123 12.53 7.77 -9.06
N ALA A 124 12.38 8.05 -7.76
CA ALA A 124 13.37 7.65 -6.77
C ALA A 124 13.45 6.12 -6.57
N GLY A 125 12.32 5.41 -6.70
CA GLY A 125 12.28 3.95 -6.63
C GLY A 125 12.97 3.30 -7.83
N GLN A 126 12.70 3.83 -9.03
CA GLN A 126 13.33 3.36 -10.27
C GLN A 126 14.84 3.59 -10.27
N LEU A 127 15.30 4.76 -9.76
CA LEU A 127 16.74 5.07 -9.65
C LEU A 127 17.47 4.19 -8.64
N ARG A 128 16.81 3.75 -7.56
CA ARG A 128 17.40 2.83 -6.57
C ARG A 128 17.53 1.42 -7.14
N ALA A 129 16.47 0.90 -7.75
CA ALA A 129 16.51 -0.40 -8.41
C ALA A 129 17.62 -0.46 -9.48
N LEU A 130 17.77 0.62 -10.25
CA LEU A 130 18.83 0.73 -11.25
C LEU A 130 20.24 0.72 -10.63
N ARG A 131 20.42 1.37 -9.48
CA ARG A 131 21.71 1.37 -8.76
C ARG A 131 22.05 -0.01 -8.19
N ASP A 132 21.07 -0.70 -7.63
CA ASP A 132 21.27 -2.00 -7.02
C ASP A 132 21.67 -3.04 -8.10
N LEU A 133 21.10 -2.96 -9.31
CA LEU A 133 21.49 -3.79 -10.47
C LEU A 133 22.92 -3.50 -10.99
N LYS A 134 23.43 -2.28 -10.81
CA LYS A 134 24.82 -1.94 -11.13
C LYS A 134 25.77 -2.50 -10.08
N GLU A 135 25.41 -2.40 -8.80
CA GLU A 135 26.22 -2.93 -7.69
C GLU A 135 26.30 -4.46 -7.72
N SER A 136 25.27 -5.16 -8.20
CA SER A 136 25.30 -6.61 -8.42
C SER A 136 26.09 -7.05 -9.66
N GLY A 137 26.47 -6.11 -10.53
CA GLY A 137 27.16 -6.39 -11.80
C GLY A 137 26.24 -6.89 -12.92
N ASP A 138 24.92 -6.85 -12.73
CA ASP A 138 23.93 -7.22 -13.74
C ASP A 138 23.80 -6.15 -14.85
N LEU A 139 24.28 -4.93 -14.59
CA LEU A 139 24.37 -3.82 -15.54
C LEU A 139 25.80 -3.29 -15.64
N THR A 140 26.22 -2.97 -16.86
CA THR A 140 27.45 -2.21 -17.11
C THR A 140 27.25 -0.71 -16.78
N GLU A 141 28.35 0.03 -16.59
CA GLU A 141 28.29 1.47 -16.32
C GLU A 141 27.53 2.24 -17.40
N ASP A 142 27.75 1.87 -18.66
CA ASP A 142 27.12 2.53 -19.81
C ASP A 142 25.60 2.29 -19.85
N GLU A 143 25.16 1.06 -19.54
CA GLU A 143 23.74 0.70 -19.46
C GLU A 143 23.05 1.40 -18.29
N PHE A 144 23.74 1.50 -17.15
CA PHE A 144 23.27 2.24 -15.99
C PHE A 144 23.04 3.73 -16.32
N GLN A 145 24.01 4.41 -16.95
CA GLN A 145 23.85 5.83 -17.29
C GLN A 145 22.72 6.06 -18.30
N LYS A 146 22.62 5.22 -19.34
CA LYS A 146 21.57 5.32 -20.36
C LYS A 146 20.16 5.13 -19.78
N ALA A 147 20.00 4.17 -18.87
CA ALA A 147 18.74 3.92 -18.20
C ALA A 147 18.38 5.05 -17.21
N LYS A 148 19.38 5.59 -16.49
CA LYS A 148 19.22 6.71 -15.57
C LYS A 148 18.74 7.97 -16.28
N GLU A 149 19.34 8.31 -17.42
CA GLU A 149 18.90 9.47 -18.23
C GLU A 149 17.45 9.35 -18.71
N LYS A 150 17.02 8.13 -19.06
CA LYS A 150 15.65 7.88 -19.53
C LYS A 150 14.61 8.05 -18.42
N ILE A 151 14.99 7.77 -17.17
CA ILE A 151 14.13 7.93 -15.98
C ILE A 151 14.04 9.40 -15.54
N LEU A 152 15.08 10.20 -15.83
CA LEU A 152 15.17 11.61 -15.42
C LEU A 152 14.60 12.61 -16.44
N LYS A 153 14.18 12.15 -17.63
CA LYS A 153 13.51 12.95 -18.67
C LYS A 153 11.99 12.85 -18.53
#